data_AF-A0A432ZYV6-F1
#
_entry.id   AF-A0A432ZYV6-F1
#
_cell.length_a   1.000
_cell.length_b   1.000
_cell.length_c   1.000
_cell.angle_alpha   90.00
_cell.angle_beta   90.00
_cell.angle_gamma   90.00
#
_symmetry.space_group_name_H-M   'P 1'
#
loop_
_entity.id
_entity.type
_entity.pdbx_description
1 polymer ?
#
loop_
_entity_poly.entity_id
_entity_poly.type
_entity_poly.pdbx_seq_one_letter_code
_entity_poly.pdbx_strand_id
1 'polypeptide(L)'
;MVALLWSRRIRTNFFLPALSLRLGTIDIRAVTMSLKSGMKLEVANALNILTMLAADRRLSLSLIQCDDLLDVLLDYLDEDFVRSFYEFDEGTDQENFGDGPENVNGGGGIEEMASREYTYAELFDLSLDEMKSVIPKLEDSSSELWLSRRERCLCIVNLLRNFSFMGENQEFLAKHPRFVDVLARTLTVRTKSEMADKWEQRKGGGYVNVREMDILDHRKSVLLILSNIVPFMTLRSTEVATALVALVSDFLRSGPETYYAQVAIEVWSKMSVSYDNRLVLETLDTRRRRWREQEEEDEEEAEGTMVVVALDSFDQTEDGFLHIERIWAELATAIRRDYFDAATGRVVPTIHSTQLAVLEMAMMGLYNIAVLSRDERTKARLVRRERGVAMMVLRLCVMLAETGNNGFSMVCRRGVELVRALVAGGDGGKRRSTDMEEVAGAGLRRKSRGRGTAVMAGLINVASLSEMLMQAMLRGMMERDILQELWDLVTVVDAAE
;
A
#
# COMPACT_ATOMS: atom_id res chain seq x y z
N MET A 1 -18.94 -1.27 37.40
CA MET A 1 -19.18 0.10 37.94
C MET A 1 -18.18 1.13 37.40
N VAL A 2 -16.89 0.79 37.27
CA VAL A 2 -15.85 1.65 36.66
C VAL A 2 -16.08 1.89 35.15
N ALA A 3 -16.56 0.90 34.39
CA ALA A 3 -16.94 1.08 32.98
C ALA A 3 -18.13 2.05 32.75
N LEU A 4 -19.05 2.12 33.71
CA LEU A 4 -20.17 3.09 33.69
C LEU A 4 -19.71 4.50 34.11
N LEU A 5 -18.68 4.60 34.95
CA LEU A 5 -18.04 5.87 35.29
C LEU A 5 -17.14 6.38 34.15
N TRP A 6 -16.48 5.50 33.40
CA TRP A 6 -15.76 5.85 32.17
C TRP A 6 -16.71 6.30 31.04
N SER A 7 -17.83 5.59 30.86
CA SER A 7 -18.89 6.01 29.92
C SER A 7 -19.55 7.33 30.33
N ARG A 8 -19.64 7.63 31.64
CA ARG A 8 -20.10 8.94 32.15
C ARG A 8 -19.06 10.04 32.01
N ARG A 9 -17.75 9.76 32.17
CA ARG A 9 -16.68 10.76 32.08
C ARG A 9 -16.37 11.17 30.64
N ILE A 10 -16.52 10.26 29.67
CA ILE A 10 -16.49 10.56 28.24
C ILE A 10 -17.73 11.38 27.83
N ARG A 11 -18.88 11.15 28.48
CA ARG A 11 -20.10 11.95 28.25
C ARG A 11 -20.04 13.37 28.84
N THR A 12 -19.12 13.67 29.75
CA THR A 12 -19.02 14.99 30.42
C THR A 12 -17.95 15.92 29.84
N ASN A 13 -17.04 15.44 28.98
CA ASN A 13 -16.04 16.31 28.31
C ASN A 13 -16.32 16.54 26.81
N PHE A 14 -17.42 16.02 26.27
CA PHE A 14 -17.82 16.25 24.88
C PHE A 14 -18.92 17.32 24.79
N PHE A 15 -18.52 18.59 24.86
CA PHE A 15 -19.32 19.72 24.37
C PHE A 15 -19.19 19.81 22.84
N LEU A 16 -19.68 18.81 22.09
CA LEU A 16 -19.54 18.79 20.62
C LEU A 16 -20.82 18.57 19.80
N PRO A 17 -21.95 18.03 20.30
CA PRO A 17 -23.18 18.00 19.49
C PRO A 17 -24.00 19.30 19.54
N ALA A 18 -23.73 20.21 20.49
CA ALA A 18 -24.54 21.41 20.71
C ALA A 18 -23.97 22.69 20.06
N LEU A 19 -22.79 22.62 19.45
CA LEU A 19 -22.08 23.78 18.88
C LEU A 19 -22.36 23.98 17.38
N SER A 20 -22.75 22.95 16.62
CA SER A 20 -23.03 23.10 15.17
C SER A 20 -24.12 24.13 14.85
N LEU A 21 -25.06 24.38 15.78
CA LEU A 21 -26.07 25.44 15.64
C LEU A 21 -25.61 26.84 16.12
N ARG A 22 -24.42 27.00 16.71
CA ARG A 22 -23.96 28.25 17.35
C ARG A 22 -22.74 28.92 16.71
N LEU A 23 -22.06 28.30 15.73
CA LEU A 23 -20.85 28.89 15.16
C LEU A 23 -21.07 30.15 14.30
N GLY A 24 -22.32 30.48 13.95
CA GLY A 24 -22.59 31.64 13.09
C GLY A 24 -21.99 31.49 11.69
N THR A 25 -21.71 32.60 11.01
CA THR A 25 -20.99 32.60 9.73
C THR A 25 -19.51 32.29 9.98
N ILE A 26 -19.04 31.14 9.50
CA ILE A 26 -17.63 30.74 9.65
C ILE A 26 -16.83 31.33 8.49
N ASP A 27 -15.85 32.17 8.81
CA ASP A 27 -14.88 32.69 7.85
C ASP A 27 -13.66 31.77 7.77
N ILE A 28 -13.57 30.98 6.71
CA ILE A 28 -12.45 30.07 6.48
C ILE A 28 -11.13 30.81 6.28
N ARG A 29 -11.15 32.05 5.79
CA ARG A 29 -9.93 32.85 5.67
C ARG A 29 -9.42 33.24 7.04
N ALA A 30 -10.30 33.63 7.96
CA ALA A 30 -9.92 33.88 9.36
C ALA A 30 -9.35 32.62 10.02
N VAL A 31 -9.98 31.46 9.83
CA VAL A 31 -9.47 30.16 10.32
C VAL A 31 -8.07 29.85 9.76
N THR A 32 -7.86 30.08 8.47
CA THR A 32 -6.55 29.89 7.82
C THR A 32 -5.51 30.85 8.37
N MET A 33 -5.86 32.11 8.63
CA MET A 33 -4.95 33.08 9.27
C MET A 33 -4.63 32.70 10.72
N SER A 34 -5.59 32.16 11.47
CA SER A 34 -5.38 31.62 12.81
C SER A 34 -4.44 30.41 12.83
N LEU A 35 -4.46 29.58 11.79
CA LEU A 35 -3.44 28.55 11.62
C LEU A 35 -2.08 29.18 11.30
N LYS A 36 -2.01 30.09 10.33
CA LYS A 36 -0.74 30.75 9.92
C LYS A 36 -0.09 31.58 11.03
N SER A 37 -0.84 32.05 12.03
CA SER A 37 -0.29 32.83 13.14
C SER A 37 0.67 32.02 14.02
N GLY A 38 0.56 30.69 14.02
CA GLY A 38 1.36 29.81 14.86
C GLY A 38 1.08 29.94 16.36
N MET A 39 0.17 30.83 16.76
CA MET A 39 -0.20 31.00 18.16
C MET A 39 -0.99 29.76 18.62
N LYS A 40 -0.45 29.04 19.60
CA LYS A 40 -0.96 27.72 20.01
C LYS A 40 -2.48 27.69 20.28
N LEU A 41 -3.08 28.77 20.79
CA LEU A 41 -4.51 28.85 21.13
C LEU A 41 -5.35 29.04 19.86
N GLU A 42 -4.86 29.87 18.94
CA GLU A 42 -5.51 30.10 17.65
C GLU A 42 -5.45 28.85 16.79
N VAL A 43 -4.30 28.15 16.78
CA VAL A 43 -4.15 26.88 16.08
C VAL A 43 -5.10 25.84 16.65
N ALA A 44 -5.16 25.68 17.98
CA ALA A 44 -6.08 24.73 18.61
C ALA A 44 -7.55 25.06 18.33
N ASN A 45 -7.92 26.34 18.39
CA ASN A 45 -9.27 26.78 18.08
C ASN A 45 -9.62 26.56 16.60
N ALA A 46 -8.70 26.89 15.69
CA ALA A 46 -8.87 26.68 14.25
C ALA A 46 -9.05 25.20 13.92
N LEU A 47 -8.22 24.31 14.48
CA LEU A 47 -8.34 22.87 14.30
C LEU A 47 -9.65 22.31 14.88
N ASN A 48 -10.12 22.83 16.01
CA ASN A 48 -11.43 22.45 16.56
C ASN A 48 -12.58 22.86 15.63
N ILE A 49 -12.54 24.08 15.08
CA ILE A 49 -13.53 24.56 14.09
C ILE A 49 -13.51 23.67 12.85
N LEU A 50 -12.33 23.41 12.29
CA LEU A 50 -12.18 22.52 11.13
C LEU A 50 -12.65 21.11 11.42
N THR A 51 -12.43 20.60 12.64
CA THR A 51 -12.88 19.24 13.03
C THR A 51 -14.40 19.16 13.05
N MET A 52 -15.08 20.19 13.58
CA MET A 52 -16.53 20.26 13.55
C MET A 52 -17.06 20.34 12.10
N LEU A 53 -16.44 21.17 11.26
CA LEU A 53 -16.79 21.29 9.84
C LEU A 53 -16.61 19.98 9.08
N ALA A 54 -15.48 19.30 9.28
CA ALA A 54 -15.14 18.06 8.60
C ALA A 54 -16.01 16.87 9.07
N ALA A 55 -16.55 16.93 10.29
CA ALA A 55 -17.41 15.89 10.84
C ALA A 55 -18.89 16.03 10.43
N ASP A 56 -19.36 17.24 10.14
CA ASP A 56 -20.75 17.49 9.77
C ASP A 56 -20.99 17.17 8.28
N ARG A 57 -21.67 16.05 8.01
CA ARG A 57 -22.02 15.62 6.65
C ARG A 57 -22.95 16.59 5.89
N ARG A 58 -23.57 17.54 6.58
CA ARG A 58 -24.44 18.55 5.95
C ARG A 58 -23.64 19.73 5.41
N LEU A 59 -22.42 19.93 5.91
CA LEU A 59 -21.52 20.99 5.49
C LEU A 59 -20.45 20.36 4.60
N SER A 60 -20.46 20.69 3.31
CA SER A 60 -19.36 20.33 2.42
C SER A 60 -18.38 21.50 2.35
N LEU A 61 -17.16 21.28 2.85
CA LEU A 61 -16.09 22.26 2.76
C LEU A 61 -15.31 22.00 1.48
N SER A 62 -15.50 22.85 0.49
CA SER A 62 -14.80 22.77 -0.79
C SER A 62 -13.39 23.36 -0.65
N LEU A 63 -12.37 22.50 -0.59
CA LEU A 63 -10.98 22.92 -0.37
C LEU A 63 -10.45 23.79 -1.51
N ILE A 64 -10.97 23.64 -2.73
CA ILE A 64 -10.59 24.48 -3.87
C ILE A 64 -10.98 25.96 -3.68
N GLN A 65 -11.96 26.24 -2.82
CA GLN A 65 -12.40 27.60 -2.47
C GLN A 65 -11.68 28.13 -1.22
N CYS A 66 -10.87 27.29 -0.57
CA CYS A 66 -10.18 27.60 0.67
C CYS A 66 -8.71 27.91 0.37
N ASP A 67 -8.43 29.15 -0.05
CA ASP A 67 -7.08 29.60 -0.39
C ASP A 67 -6.06 29.30 0.71
N ASP A 68 -5.02 28.54 0.36
CA ASP A 68 -3.87 28.12 1.19
C ASP A 68 -4.20 27.18 2.37
N LEU A 69 -5.47 26.82 2.62
CA LEU A 69 -5.82 26.03 3.81
C LEU A 69 -5.10 24.68 3.80
N LEU A 70 -5.11 24.00 2.66
CA LEU A 70 -4.44 22.71 2.51
C LEU A 70 -2.92 22.85 2.71
N ASP A 71 -2.29 23.87 2.10
CA ASP A 71 -0.86 24.10 2.23
C ASP A 71 -0.44 24.32 3.69
N VAL A 72 -1.21 25.12 4.45
CA VAL A 72 -0.91 25.37 5.86
C VAL A 72 -1.04 24.09 6.70
N LEU A 73 -2.04 23.25 6.43
CA LEU A 73 -2.17 21.96 7.10
C LEU A 73 -0.99 21.02 6.76
N LEU A 74 -0.52 21.05 5.51
CA LEU A 74 0.65 20.27 5.08
C LEU A 74 1.95 20.79 5.68
N ASP A 75 2.11 22.11 5.82
CA ASP A 75 3.27 22.71 6.48
C ASP A 75 3.37 22.24 7.93
N TYR A 76 2.25 22.17 8.66
CA TYR A 76 2.24 21.59 10.00
C TYR A 76 2.64 20.12 10.03
N LEU A 77 2.19 19.30 9.07
CA LEU A 77 2.62 17.90 9.00
C LEU A 77 4.11 17.76 8.66
N ASP A 78 4.61 18.54 7.69
CA ASP A 78 6.03 18.54 7.34
C ASP A 78 6.89 19.00 8.54
N GLU A 79 6.50 20.04 9.27
CA GLU A 79 7.25 20.55 10.42
C GLU A 79 7.19 19.63 11.65
N ASP A 80 5.99 19.22 12.06
CA ASP A 80 5.82 18.48 13.31
C ASP A 80 6.13 16.99 13.19
N PHE A 81 5.91 16.42 12.01
CA PHE A 81 6.03 14.98 11.80
C PHE A 81 7.33 14.63 11.08
N VAL A 82 7.66 15.33 9.99
CA VAL A 82 8.81 14.99 9.14
C VAL A 82 10.10 15.59 9.70
N ARG A 83 10.17 16.92 9.90
CA ARG A 83 11.40 17.59 10.39
C ARG A 83 11.77 17.17 11.81
N SER A 84 10.79 17.05 12.69
CA SER A 84 11.01 16.58 14.06
C SER A 84 11.66 15.18 14.11
N PHE A 85 11.55 14.39 13.05
CA PHE A 85 12.17 13.08 12.94
C PHE A 85 13.61 13.14 12.41
N TYR A 86 13.86 13.91 11.35
CA TYR A 86 15.20 14.01 10.73
C TYR A 86 16.21 14.83 11.52
N GLU A 87 15.77 15.87 12.26
CA GLU A 87 16.66 16.65 13.15
C GLU A 87 17.31 15.79 14.25
N PHE A 88 16.75 14.62 14.55
CA PHE A 88 17.29 13.68 15.52
C PHE A 88 18.36 12.75 14.93
N ASP A 89 18.23 12.34 13.66
CA ASP A 89 19.14 11.39 13.01
C ASP A 89 20.49 12.05 12.66
N GLU A 90 20.49 13.35 12.33
CA GLU A 90 21.73 14.11 12.08
C GLU A 90 22.45 14.54 13.37
N GLY A 91 21.77 14.55 14.51
CA GLY A 91 22.31 15.04 15.80
C GLY A 91 23.15 14.03 16.59
N THR A 92 23.23 12.76 16.16
CA THR A 92 23.92 11.70 16.89
C THR A 92 25.41 11.53 16.58
N ASP A 93 25.94 12.17 15.53
CA ASP A 93 27.30 11.90 15.05
C ASP A 93 28.33 13.03 15.27
N GLN A 94 27.95 14.17 15.85
CA GLN A 94 28.89 15.31 15.99
C GLN A 94 28.77 16.13 17.27
N GLU A 95 28.85 15.55 18.47
CA GLU A 95 29.24 16.35 19.65
C GLU A 95 30.18 15.59 20.63
N ASN A 96 31.43 16.10 20.69
CA ASN A 96 32.44 15.97 21.76
C ASN A 96 33.24 14.66 21.94
N PHE A 97 34.24 14.45 21.08
CA PHE A 97 35.54 13.93 21.55
C PHE A 97 36.41 15.11 22.01
N GLY A 98 36.21 15.49 23.27
CA GLY A 98 37.14 16.36 24.00
C GLY A 98 38.40 15.59 24.35
N ASP A 99 39.54 16.20 24.04
CA ASP A 99 40.91 15.76 24.24
C ASP A 99 41.18 15.26 25.68
N GLY A 100 41.67 14.02 25.81
CA GLY A 100 42.09 13.42 27.08
C GLY A 100 42.72 12.05 26.84
N PRO A 101 44.02 11.86 27.12
CA PRO A 101 44.66 10.57 26.93
C PRO A 101 44.50 9.76 28.22
N GLU A 102 43.78 8.63 28.18
CA GLU A 102 44.17 7.42 28.93
C GLU A 102 43.29 6.21 28.59
N ASN A 103 43.99 5.11 28.30
CA ASN A 103 43.50 3.75 28.07
C ASN A 103 42.47 3.28 29.11
N VAL A 104 41.33 2.75 28.66
CA VAL A 104 40.80 1.48 29.19
C VAL A 104 40.15 0.68 28.05
N ASN A 105 40.76 -0.46 27.75
CA ASN A 105 40.19 -1.55 26.95
C ASN A 105 38.79 -1.94 27.44
N GLY A 106 37.79 -1.76 26.59
CA GLY A 106 36.46 -2.34 26.75
C GLY A 106 35.91 -2.66 25.37
N GLY A 107 36.19 -3.87 24.87
CA GLY A 107 35.53 -4.41 23.69
C GLY A 107 34.04 -4.61 23.98
N GLY A 108 33.24 -3.58 23.71
CA GLY A 108 31.80 -3.68 23.56
C GLY A 108 31.48 -3.38 22.11
N GLY A 109 31.00 -4.39 21.37
CA GLY A 109 30.57 -4.21 20.00
C GLY A 109 29.56 -3.07 19.93
N ILE A 110 29.80 -2.14 19.02
CA ILE A 110 28.76 -1.23 18.54
C ILE A 110 27.83 -2.14 17.73
N GLU A 111 26.87 -2.78 18.40
CA GLU A 111 25.73 -3.39 17.71
C GLU A 111 24.98 -2.24 17.06
N GLU A 112 25.14 -2.15 15.75
CA GLU A 112 24.39 -1.29 14.84
C GLU A 112 22.89 -1.47 15.15
N MET A 113 22.30 -0.49 15.87
CA MET A 113 20.88 -0.51 16.27
C MET A 113 20.01 -0.43 15.01
N ALA A 114 19.73 -1.58 14.40
CA ALA A 114 18.88 -1.69 13.23
C ALA A 114 17.50 -1.09 13.53
N SER A 115 17.11 -0.09 12.75
CA SER A 115 15.79 0.53 12.85
C SER A 115 14.72 -0.49 12.48
N ARG A 116 14.06 -1.09 13.49
CA ARG A 116 13.01 -2.09 13.24
C ARG A 116 11.73 -1.39 12.79
N GLU A 117 11.31 -1.65 11.56
CA GLU A 117 9.99 -1.28 11.07
C GLU A 117 8.93 -2.25 11.61
N TYR A 118 7.86 -1.72 12.21
CA TYR A 118 6.76 -2.55 12.71
C TYR A 118 5.71 -2.77 11.62
N THR A 119 5.28 -4.03 11.53
CA THR A 119 4.16 -4.44 10.69
C THR A 119 2.83 -4.00 11.28
N TYR A 120 1.77 -3.96 10.48
CA TYR A 120 0.42 -3.66 10.93
C TYR A 120 -0.02 -4.60 12.07
N ALA A 121 0.31 -5.90 11.98
CA ALA A 121 -0.02 -6.88 13.01
C ALA A 121 0.70 -6.58 14.32
N GLU A 122 2.00 -6.32 14.27
CA GLU A 122 2.79 -5.97 15.46
C GLU A 122 2.30 -4.67 16.09
N LEU A 123 2.05 -3.62 15.29
CA LEU A 123 1.49 -2.36 15.81
C LEU A 123 0.10 -2.55 16.42
N PHE A 124 -0.71 -3.42 15.83
CA PHE A 124 -2.02 -3.75 16.36
C PHE A 124 -1.89 -4.44 17.72
N ASP A 125 -1.05 -5.47 17.84
CA ASP A 125 -0.82 -6.19 19.09
C ASP A 125 -0.22 -5.28 20.17
N LEU A 126 0.78 -4.47 19.81
CA LEU A 126 1.39 -3.48 20.70
C LEU A 126 0.35 -2.45 21.17
N SER A 127 -0.53 -1.97 20.29
CA SER A 127 -1.62 -1.06 20.67
C SER A 127 -2.62 -1.71 21.63
N LEU A 128 -2.91 -3.02 21.46
CA LEU A 128 -3.75 -3.75 22.39
C LEU A 128 -3.09 -3.88 23.76
N ASP A 129 -1.78 -4.13 23.79
CA ASP A 129 -1.03 -4.29 25.03
C ASP A 129 -0.85 -2.95 25.76
N GLU A 130 -0.66 -1.85 25.02
CA GLU A 130 -0.70 -0.48 25.56
C GLU A 130 -2.07 -0.20 26.22
N MET A 131 -3.18 -0.55 25.57
CA MET A 131 -4.52 -0.39 26.13
C MET A 131 -4.80 -1.28 27.35
N LYS A 132 -4.17 -2.47 27.43
CA LYS A 132 -4.31 -3.40 28.56
C LYS A 132 -3.44 -2.99 29.75
N SER A 133 -2.35 -2.27 29.53
CA SER A 133 -1.48 -1.80 30.60
C SER A 133 -2.25 -0.87 31.55
N VAL A 134 -2.44 -1.30 32.79
CA VAL A 134 -3.18 -0.56 33.84
C VAL A 134 -2.41 0.65 34.36
N ILE A 135 -1.16 0.82 33.93
CA ILE A 135 -0.36 2.01 34.19
C ILE A 135 -0.57 2.89 32.96
N PRO A 136 -1.43 3.93 33.01
CA PRO A 136 -1.26 4.98 32.04
C PRO A 136 0.17 5.47 32.27
N LYS A 137 1.03 5.38 31.25
CA LYS A 137 2.16 6.31 31.18
C LYS A 137 1.47 7.67 31.09
N LEU A 138 1.10 8.23 32.25
CA LEU A 138 0.56 9.56 32.35
C LEU A 138 1.71 10.42 31.87
N GLU A 139 1.69 10.77 30.58
CA GLU A 139 2.35 11.99 30.13
C GLU A 139 1.96 13.05 31.15
N ASP A 140 2.96 13.78 31.65
CA ASP A 140 2.74 14.97 32.46
C ASP A 140 1.69 15.76 31.72
N SER A 141 0.45 15.75 32.24
CA SER A 141 -0.71 16.30 31.55
C SER A 141 -0.32 17.72 31.22
N SER A 142 0.03 17.98 29.96
CA SER A 142 0.59 19.26 29.55
C SER A 142 -0.49 20.26 29.91
N SER A 143 -0.23 21.00 30.98
CA SER A 143 -1.16 21.86 31.69
C SER A 143 -2.19 22.49 30.74
N GLU A 144 -3.41 21.97 30.81
CA GLU A 144 -4.74 22.55 30.52
C GLU A 144 -4.98 23.50 29.31
N LEU A 145 -4.07 23.75 28.38
CA LEU A 145 -4.34 24.76 27.33
C LEU A 145 -3.80 24.50 25.91
N TRP A 146 -2.96 23.50 25.66
CA TRP A 146 -2.24 23.39 24.37
C TRP A 146 -2.19 21.96 23.82
N LEU A 147 -2.52 21.80 22.54
CA LEU A 147 -2.32 20.54 21.81
C LEU A 147 -0.82 20.23 21.69
N SER A 148 -0.42 19.01 22.05
CA SER A 148 0.92 18.51 21.76
C SER A 148 1.14 18.42 20.24
N ARG A 149 2.40 18.43 19.77
CA ARG A 149 2.75 18.23 18.35
C ARG A 149 2.12 16.93 17.82
N ARG A 150 2.14 15.89 18.65
CA ARG A 150 1.53 14.57 18.43
C ARG A 150 0.03 14.67 18.12
N GLU A 151 -0.74 15.26 19.04
CA GLU A 151 -2.19 15.42 18.90
C GLU A 151 -2.55 16.32 17.72
N ARG A 152 -1.74 17.34 17.46
CA ARG A 152 -1.90 18.21 16.29
C ARG A 152 -1.72 17.43 14.98
N CYS A 153 -0.68 16.62 14.84
CA CYS A 153 -0.49 15.76 13.66
C CYS A 153 -1.66 14.82 13.44
N LEU A 154 -2.09 14.09 14.48
CA LEU A 154 -3.22 13.17 14.39
C LEU A 154 -4.52 13.88 14.06
N CYS A 155 -4.75 15.06 14.63
CA CYS A 155 -5.90 15.90 14.29
C CYS A 155 -5.88 16.28 12.81
N ILE A 156 -4.74 16.77 12.30
CA ILE A 156 -4.61 17.17 10.90
C ILE A 156 -4.79 15.99 9.94
N VAL A 157 -4.15 14.83 10.22
CA VAL A 157 -4.34 13.63 9.39
C VAL A 157 -5.81 13.18 9.38
N ASN A 158 -6.50 13.25 10.51
CA ASN A 158 -7.93 12.96 10.59
C ASN A 158 -8.79 13.98 9.81
N LEU A 159 -8.43 15.26 9.81
CA LEU A 159 -9.09 16.28 8.98
C LEU A 159 -8.92 15.96 7.50
N LEU A 160 -7.69 15.70 7.05
CA LEU A 160 -7.39 15.36 5.66
C LEU A 160 -8.11 14.08 5.23
N ARG A 161 -8.20 13.08 6.12
CA ARG A 161 -9.02 11.89 5.91
C ARG A 161 -10.48 12.25 5.70
N ASN A 162 -11.07 13.07 6.57
CA ASN A 162 -12.47 13.47 6.43
C ASN A 162 -12.71 14.28 5.13
N PHE A 163 -11.81 15.18 4.77
CA PHE A 163 -11.89 15.91 3.50
C PHE A 163 -11.79 14.98 2.29
N SER A 164 -11.01 13.90 2.35
CA SER A 164 -10.92 12.92 1.25
C SER A 164 -12.24 12.17 0.99
N PHE A 165 -13.13 12.07 1.98
CA PHE A 165 -14.46 11.48 1.79
C PHE A 165 -15.44 12.42 1.07
N MET A 166 -15.11 13.71 0.97
CA MET A 166 -15.90 14.68 0.21
C MET A 166 -15.51 14.60 -1.27
N GLY A 167 -16.42 14.15 -2.13
CA GLY A 167 -16.13 13.89 -3.55
C GLY A 167 -15.53 15.08 -4.30
N GLU A 168 -15.99 16.29 -4.00
CA GLU A 168 -15.47 17.54 -4.57
C GLU A 168 -13.99 17.84 -4.23
N ASN A 169 -13.48 17.25 -3.15
CA ASN A 169 -12.10 17.44 -2.70
C ASN A 169 -11.14 16.37 -3.25
N GLN A 170 -11.65 15.22 -3.72
CA GLN A 170 -10.81 14.08 -4.09
C GLN A 170 -9.81 14.41 -5.20
N GLU A 171 -10.30 14.98 -6.30
CA GLU A 171 -9.46 15.35 -7.44
C GLU A 171 -8.50 16.50 -7.08
N PHE A 172 -8.97 17.48 -6.30
CA PHE A 172 -8.14 18.59 -5.82
C PHE A 172 -6.97 18.09 -4.96
N LEU A 173 -7.25 17.22 -3.99
CA LEU A 173 -6.24 16.60 -3.13
C LEU A 173 -5.24 15.77 -3.93
N ALA A 174 -5.71 14.95 -4.87
CA ALA A 174 -4.86 14.09 -5.69
C ALA A 174 -3.89 14.87 -6.59
N LYS A 175 -4.36 15.99 -7.15
CA LYS A 175 -3.57 16.84 -8.06
C LYS A 175 -2.67 17.83 -7.33
N HIS A 176 -2.90 18.06 -6.04
CA HIS A 176 -2.11 18.99 -5.24
C HIS A 176 -0.62 18.61 -5.25
N PRO A 177 0.31 19.53 -5.58
CA PRO A 177 1.73 19.20 -5.79
C PRO A 177 2.42 18.50 -4.64
N ARG A 178 2.06 18.86 -3.40
CA ARG A 178 2.74 18.38 -2.18
C ARG A 178 1.99 17.26 -1.47
N PHE A 179 0.70 17.06 -1.74
CA PHE A 179 -0.17 16.30 -0.83
C PHE A 179 0.27 14.84 -0.69
N VAL A 180 0.42 14.14 -1.82
CA VAL A 180 0.84 12.73 -1.84
C VAL A 180 2.27 12.57 -1.33
N ASP A 181 3.17 13.51 -1.67
CA ASP A 181 4.56 13.47 -1.25
C ASP A 181 4.71 13.64 0.27
N VAL A 182 3.95 14.56 0.88
CA VAL A 182 3.90 14.74 2.34
C VAL A 182 3.38 13.47 3.00
N LEU A 183 2.26 12.92 2.53
CA LEU A 183 1.72 11.67 3.07
C LEU A 183 2.74 10.53 3.00
N ALA A 184 3.42 10.36 1.87
CA ALA A 184 4.45 9.34 1.71
C ALA A 184 5.63 9.55 2.68
N ARG A 185 6.11 10.78 2.86
CA ARG A 185 7.15 11.09 3.87
C ARG A 185 6.69 10.79 5.30
N THR A 186 5.42 11.00 5.62
CA THR A 186 4.90 10.61 6.94
C THR A 186 4.79 9.09 7.13
N LEU A 187 4.90 8.28 6.08
CA LEU A 187 4.96 6.82 6.20
C LEU A 187 6.38 6.30 6.41
N THR A 188 7.40 7.04 5.96
CA THR A 188 8.81 6.65 6.08
C THR A 188 9.41 6.98 7.44
N VAL A 189 8.66 7.65 8.32
CA VAL A 189 9.07 7.91 9.71
C VAL A 189 9.14 6.58 10.45
N ARG A 190 10.38 6.11 10.67
CA ARG A 190 10.69 4.83 11.33
C ARG A 190 10.54 4.96 12.84
N THR A 191 9.74 4.10 13.45
CA THR A 191 9.38 4.24 14.86
C THR A 191 10.43 3.53 15.71
N LYS A 192 11.37 4.29 16.30
CA LYS A 192 12.37 3.76 17.22
C LYS A 192 11.79 3.74 18.65
N SER A 193 11.09 2.66 19.03
CA SER A 193 10.52 2.50 20.39
C SER A 193 11.61 2.55 21.49
N GLU A 194 12.81 2.04 21.20
CA GLU A 194 13.93 1.98 22.16
C GLU A 194 14.64 3.33 22.42
N MET A 195 14.42 4.35 21.57
CA MET A 195 15.08 5.65 21.73
C MET A 195 14.29 6.63 22.60
N ALA A 196 12.97 6.41 22.75
CA ALA A 196 12.13 7.20 23.65
C ALA A 196 12.61 7.11 25.11
N ASP A 197 12.98 5.90 25.55
CA ASP A 197 13.45 5.64 26.93
C ASP A 197 14.82 6.30 27.22
N LYS A 198 15.71 6.40 26.22
CA LYS A 198 17.02 7.06 26.37
C LYS A 198 16.92 8.59 26.39
N TRP A 199 15.87 9.16 25.80
CA TRP A 199 15.66 10.60 25.68
C TRP A 199 14.88 11.20 26.86
N GLU A 200 13.95 10.43 27.46
CA GLU A 200 13.25 10.84 28.69
C GLU A 200 14.25 11.12 29.85
N GLN A 201 15.44 10.52 29.80
CA GLN A 201 16.55 10.76 30.74
C GLN A 201 17.39 12.00 30.42
N ARG A 202 17.36 12.53 29.18
CA ARG A 202 18.10 13.73 28.75
C ARG A 202 17.13 14.89 28.55
N LYS A 203 16.98 15.71 29.60
CA LYS A 203 16.12 16.91 29.60
C LYS A 203 16.31 17.78 28.34
N GLY A 204 15.22 18.05 27.62
CA GLY A 204 15.01 19.38 27.01
C GLY A 204 14.88 19.50 25.49
N GLY A 205 14.44 18.49 24.77
CA GLY A 205 14.18 18.58 23.32
C GLY A 205 12.98 17.74 22.87
N GLY A 206 12.31 18.31 21.87
CA GLY A 206 10.95 17.96 21.48
C GLY A 206 10.88 16.71 20.62
N TYR A 207 11.18 15.55 21.19
CA TYR A 207 10.75 14.30 20.58
C TYR A 207 9.23 14.17 20.72
N VAL A 208 8.54 13.95 19.61
CA VAL A 208 7.15 13.51 19.64
C VAL A 208 7.21 12.04 20.01
N ASN A 209 6.89 11.68 21.27
CA ASN A 209 6.76 10.29 21.67
C ASN A 209 5.53 9.68 20.97
N VAL A 210 5.68 9.29 19.70
CA VAL A 210 4.58 8.73 18.91
C VAL A 210 4.31 7.33 19.42
N ARG A 211 3.13 7.11 20.01
CA ARG A 211 2.75 5.80 20.53
C ARG A 211 2.44 4.88 19.37
N GLU A 212 2.59 3.58 19.60
CA GLU A 212 2.29 2.52 18.65
C GLU A 212 0.86 2.62 18.13
N MET A 213 -0.10 2.98 19.00
CA MET A 213 -1.49 3.25 18.61
C MET A 213 -1.63 4.41 17.61
N ASP A 214 -0.84 5.46 17.76
CA ASP A 214 -0.93 6.64 16.88
C ASP A 214 -0.33 6.35 15.51
N ILE A 215 0.78 5.58 15.46
CA ILE A 215 1.38 5.12 14.20
C ILE A 215 0.38 4.26 13.45
N LEU A 216 -0.28 3.35 14.16
CA LEU A 216 -1.31 2.49 13.60
C LEU A 216 -2.48 3.30 13.01
N ASP A 217 -3.00 4.28 13.76
CA ASP A 217 -4.13 5.10 13.34
C ASP A 217 -3.75 6.08 12.22
N HIS A 218 -2.51 6.56 12.21
CA HIS A 218 -1.93 7.32 11.10
C HIS A 218 -1.89 6.48 9.82
N ARG A 219 -1.29 5.29 9.85
CA ARG A 219 -1.20 4.38 8.69
C ARG A 219 -2.56 3.98 8.14
N LYS A 220 -3.53 3.69 9.01
CA LYS A 220 -4.93 3.44 8.62
C LYS A 220 -5.54 4.66 7.93
N SER A 221 -5.30 5.86 8.46
CA SER A 221 -5.86 7.09 7.90
C SER A 221 -5.27 7.42 6.54
N VAL A 222 -3.95 7.25 6.36
CA VAL A 222 -3.30 7.40 5.05
C VAL A 222 -3.86 6.40 4.04
N LEU A 223 -4.04 5.12 4.41
CA LEU A 223 -4.64 4.12 3.52
C LEU A 223 -6.06 4.51 3.06
N LEU A 224 -6.89 5.03 3.98
CA LEU A 224 -8.24 5.51 3.66
C LEU A 224 -8.26 6.79 2.81
N ILE A 225 -7.30 7.69 3.02
CA ILE A 225 -7.13 8.86 2.14
C ILE A 225 -6.81 8.37 0.72
N LEU A 226 -5.86 7.43 0.60
CA LEU A 226 -5.44 6.87 -0.68
C LEU A 226 -6.60 6.20 -1.41
N SER A 227 -7.43 5.40 -0.73
CA SER A 227 -8.56 4.71 -1.40
C SER A 227 -9.54 5.67 -2.08
N ASN A 228 -9.67 6.89 -1.54
CA ASN A 228 -10.53 7.94 -2.08
C ASN A 228 -9.89 8.72 -3.22
N ILE A 229 -8.59 9.03 -3.15
CA ILE A 229 -7.93 9.93 -4.12
C ILE A 229 -7.21 9.20 -5.26
N VAL A 230 -6.90 7.91 -5.10
CA VAL A 230 -6.09 7.13 -6.04
C VAL A 230 -6.59 7.14 -7.50
N PRO A 231 -7.90 7.23 -7.82
CA PRO A 231 -8.34 7.33 -9.22
C PRO A 231 -7.80 8.56 -9.97
N PHE A 232 -7.45 9.62 -9.25
CA PHE A 232 -6.97 10.89 -9.80
C PHE A 232 -5.47 11.11 -9.54
N MET A 233 -4.82 10.18 -8.85
CA MET A 233 -3.45 10.31 -8.37
C MET A 233 -2.42 9.89 -9.42
N THR A 234 -1.36 10.69 -9.55
CA THR A 234 -0.17 10.37 -10.33
C THR A 234 1.06 10.26 -9.42
N LEU A 235 1.80 9.15 -9.52
CA LEU A 235 3.07 8.96 -8.81
C LEU A 235 4.15 9.86 -9.43
N ARG A 236 4.83 10.66 -8.61
CA ARG A 236 5.85 11.62 -9.05
C ARG A 236 7.28 11.11 -8.93
N SER A 237 7.54 10.24 -7.97
CA SER A 237 8.88 9.72 -7.70
C SER A 237 8.85 8.26 -7.26
N THR A 238 10.01 7.62 -7.35
CA THR A 238 10.24 6.23 -6.92
C THR A 238 10.09 6.07 -5.42
N GLU A 239 10.49 7.06 -4.64
CA GLU A 239 10.45 7.04 -3.17
C GLU A 239 9.00 7.05 -2.68
N VAL A 240 8.17 7.90 -3.28
CA VAL A 240 6.73 7.95 -3.02
C VAL A 240 6.09 6.63 -3.41
N ALA A 241 6.42 6.09 -4.59
CA ALA A 241 5.91 4.79 -5.02
C ALA A 241 6.28 3.68 -4.04
N THR A 242 7.55 3.59 -3.61
CA THR A 242 8.01 2.59 -2.64
C THR A 242 7.26 2.68 -1.32
N ALA A 243 7.13 3.88 -0.74
CA ALA A 243 6.43 4.06 0.53
C ALA A 243 4.95 3.64 0.46
N LEU A 244 4.25 4.00 -0.62
CA LEU A 244 2.85 3.64 -0.82
C LEU A 244 2.67 2.14 -1.09
N VAL A 245 3.55 1.53 -1.89
CA VAL A 245 3.52 0.09 -2.18
C VAL A 245 3.87 -0.72 -0.92
N ALA A 246 4.83 -0.27 -0.11
CA ALA A 246 5.16 -0.87 1.18
C ALA A 246 3.96 -0.85 2.14
N LEU A 247 3.26 0.29 2.24
CA LEU A 247 2.04 0.42 3.04
C LEU A 247 0.99 -0.60 2.62
N VAL A 248 0.68 -0.66 1.32
CA VAL A 248 -0.30 -1.60 0.75
C VAL A 248 0.11 -3.05 1.02
N SER A 249 1.38 -3.39 0.75
CA SER A 249 1.94 -4.73 0.98
C SER A 249 1.78 -5.17 2.43
N ASP A 250 2.07 -4.27 3.38
CA ASP A 250 1.97 -4.62 4.81
C ASP A 250 0.52 -4.83 5.27
N PHE A 251 -0.44 -4.00 4.83
CA PHE A 251 -1.85 -4.20 5.17
C PHE A 251 -2.43 -5.50 4.58
N LEU A 252 -2.00 -5.89 3.37
CA LEU A 252 -2.41 -7.16 2.77
C LEU A 252 -1.84 -8.36 3.52
N ARG A 253 -0.55 -8.33 3.85
CA ARG A 253 0.16 -9.46 4.49
C ARG A 253 -0.21 -9.62 5.96
N SER A 254 -0.24 -8.51 6.69
CA SER A 254 -0.29 -8.52 8.15
C SER A 254 -1.72 -8.32 8.67
N GLY A 255 -2.66 -7.89 7.82
CA GLY A 255 -4.07 -7.71 8.18
C GLY A 255 -5.06 -8.41 7.24
N PRO A 256 -4.81 -9.64 6.76
CA PRO A 256 -5.53 -10.20 5.61
C PRO A 256 -7.04 -10.38 5.87
N GLU A 257 -7.46 -10.58 7.11
CA GLU A 257 -8.88 -10.72 7.51
C GLU A 257 -9.53 -9.40 7.95
N THR A 258 -8.79 -8.30 7.86
CA THR A 258 -9.28 -6.98 8.27
C THR A 258 -9.96 -6.26 7.12
N TYR A 259 -10.86 -5.34 7.46
CA TYR A 259 -11.41 -4.38 6.51
C TYR A 259 -10.32 -3.64 5.72
N TYR A 260 -9.18 -3.34 6.35
CA TYR A 260 -8.08 -2.59 5.71
C TYR A 260 -7.37 -3.39 4.62
N ALA A 261 -7.38 -4.73 4.64
CA ALA A 261 -6.88 -5.51 3.51
C ALA A 261 -7.73 -5.27 2.25
N GLN A 262 -9.06 -5.20 2.38
CA GLN A 262 -9.93 -4.88 1.23
C GLN A 262 -9.66 -3.47 0.69
N VAL A 263 -9.45 -2.50 1.58
CA VAL A 263 -9.04 -1.13 1.19
C VAL A 263 -7.68 -1.15 0.49
N ALA A 264 -6.73 -1.96 0.94
CA ALA A 264 -5.42 -2.10 0.29
C ALA A 264 -5.52 -2.74 -1.11
N ILE A 265 -6.41 -3.74 -1.30
CA ILE A 265 -6.73 -4.30 -2.63
C ILE A 265 -7.28 -3.20 -3.55
N GLU A 266 -8.21 -2.39 -3.04
CA GLU A 266 -8.79 -1.26 -3.78
C GLU A 266 -7.72 -0.23 -4.17
N VAL A 267 -6.87 0.18 -3.24
CA VAL A 267 -5.79 1.13 -3.49
C VAL A 267 -4.83 0.59 -4.56
N TRP A 268 -4.35 -0.64 -4.41
CA TRP A 268 -3.45 -1.26 -5.39
C TRP A 268 -4.08 -1.36 -6.78
N SER A 269 -5.30 -1.90 -6.84
CA SER A 269 -5.98 -2.18 -8.10
C SER A 269 -6.19 -0.91 -8.91
N LYS A 270 -6.60 0.20 -8.26
CA LYS A 270 -6.79 1.52 -8.88
C LYS A 270 -5.46 2.20 -9.21
N MET A 271 -4.49 2.19 -8.30
CA MET A 271 -3.18 2.84 -8.49
C MET A 271 -2.45 2.29 -9.72
N SER A 272 -2.53 0.97 -9.91
CA SER A 272 -1.85 0.24 -10.98
C SER A 272 -2.58 0.29 -12.34
N VAL A 273 -3.74 0.96 -12.46
CA VAL A 273 -4.43 1.14 -13.76
C VAL A 273 -3.79 2.25 -14.58
N SER A 274 -3.44 3.38 -13.94
CA SER A 274 -2.92 4.56 -14.64
C SER A 274 -1.60 4.24 -15.33
N TYR A 275 -1.50 4.62 -16.62
CA TYR A 275 -0.28 4.41 -17.41
C TYR A 275 0.93 5.12 -16.79
N ASP A 276 0.75 6.36 -16.34
CA ASP A 276 1.83 7.15 -15.73
C ASP A 276 2.33 6.48 -14.43
N ASN A 277 1.41 5.95 -13.62
CA ASN A 277 1.78 5.22 -12.41
C ASN A 277 2.52 3.92 -12.75
N ARG A 278 2.10 3.21 -13.80
CA ARG A 278 2.79 1.99 -14.25
C ARG A 278 4.24 2.28 -14.65
N LEU A 279 4.50 3.38 -15.34
CA LEU A 279 5.87 3.76 -15.70
C LEU A 279 6.74 3.92 -14.44
N VAL A 280 6.24 4.58 -13.40
CA VAL A 280 6.99 4.73 -12.14
C VAL A 280 7.14 3.38 -11.43
N LEU A 281 6.07 2.57 -11.35
CA LEU A 281 6.13 1.25 -10.70
C LEU A 281 7.10 0.28 -11.41
N GLU A 282 7.22 0.36 -12.74
CA GLU A 282 8.19 -0.42 -13.53
C GLU A 282 9.63 -0.09 -13.13
N THR A 283 9.93 1.18 -12.80
CA THR A 283 11.28 1.57 -12.39
C THR A 283 11.75 0.89 -11.09
N LEU A 284 10.81 0.46 -10.23
CA LEU A 284 11.13 -0.27 -9.00
C LEU A 284 11.81 -1.63 -9.29
N ASP A 285 11.45 -2.33 -10.37
CA ASP A 285 12.15 -3.57 -10.79
C ASP A 285 13.54 -3.26 -11.37
N THR A 286 13.68 -2.17 -12.12
CA THR A 286 14.93 -1.82 -12.80
C THR A 286 16.06 -1.46 -11.83
N ARG A 287 15.75 -0.78 -10.72
CA ARG A 287 16.73 -0.40 -9.70
C ARG A 287 17.35 -1.63 -9.03
N ARG A 288 16.53 -2.63 -8.71
CA ARG A 288 17.00 -3.91 -8.15
C ARG A 288 17.94 -4.65 -9.10
N ARG A 289 17.67 -4.60 -10.41
CA ARG A 289 18.49 -5.29 -11.41
C ARG A 289 19.88 -4.68 -11.54
N ARG A 290 19.96 -3.35 -11.68
CA ARG A 290 21.26 -2.67 -11.74
C ARG A 290 22.11 -2.96 -10.53
N TRP A 291 21.49 -3.02 -9.35
CA TRP A 291 22.19 -3.35 -8.12
C TRP A 291 22.75 -4.78 -8.12
N ARG A 292 21.97 -5.78 -8.59
CA ARG A 292 22.46 -7.16 -8.71
C ARG A 292 23.53 -7.35 -9.78
N GLU A 293 23.37 -6.68 -10.93
CA GLU A 293 24.38 -6.72 -11.99
C GLU A 293 25.70 -6.12 -11.48
N GLN A 294 25.62 -5.08 -10.65
CA GLN A 294 26.78 -4.49 -9.99
C GLN A 294 27.38 -5.40 -8.90
N GLU A 295 26.56 -6.06 -8.06
CA GLU A 295 27.06 -7.07 -7.11
C GLU A 295 27.75 -8.25 -7.82
N GLU A 296 27.17 -8.76 -8.91
CA GLU A 296 27.75 -9.86 -9.69
C GLU A 296 29.09 -9.43 -10.34
N GLU A 297 29.20 -8.18 -10.83
CA GLU A 297 30.45 -7.62 -11.35
C GLU A 297 31.50 -7.40 -10.23
N ASP A 298 31.09 -6.89 -9.05
CA ASP A 298 31.96 -6.66 -7.90
C ASP A 298 32.46 -7.98 -7.28
N GLU A 299 31.63 -9.04 -7.27
CA GLU A 299 32.02 -10.39 -6.84
C GLU A 299 33.04 -11.03 -7.82
N GLU A 300 32.84 -10.86 -9.13
CA GLU A 300 33.80 -11.33 -10.16
C GLU A 300 35.14 -10.56 -10.09
N GLU A 301 35.15 -9.28 -9.73
CA GLU A 301 36.38 -8.51 -9.49
C GLU A 301 37.05 -8.84 -8.14
N ALA A 302 36.27 -9.13 -7.10
CA ALA A 302 36.76 -9.50 -5.77
C ALA A 302 37.39 -10.90 -5.72
N GLU A 303 36.92 -11.85 -6.55
CA GLU A 303 37.61 -13.14 -6.74
C GLU A 303 39.02 -12.99 -7.37
N GLY A 304 39.33 -11.84 -7.98
CA GLY A 304 40.66 -11.49 -8.49
C GLY A 304 41.57 -10.77 -7.48
N THR A 305 41.02 -10.16 -6.43
CA THR A 305 41.77 -9.31 -5.49
C THR A 305 41.34 -9.58 -4.05
N MET A 306 42.15 -10.35 -3.33
CA MET A 306 41.96 -10.67 -1.92
C MET A 306 42.12 -9.42 -1.03
N VAL A 307 41.11 -8.58 -0.94
CA VAL A 307 40.95 -7.55 0.11
C VAL A 307 39.47 -7.48 0.50
N VAL A 308 39.12 -8.21 1.56
CA VAL A 308 37.84 -8.09 2.25
C VAL A 308 37.84 -6.75 2.98
N VAL A 309 37.21 -5.74 2.39
CA VAL A 309 36.58 -4.65 3.13
C VAL A 309 35.11 -4.71 2.75
N ALA A 310 34.34 -5.47 3.53
CA ALA A 310 32.89 -5.38 3.51
C ALA A 310 32.50 -3.95 3.94
N LEU A 311 32.23 -3.11 2.95
CA LEU A 311 31.44 -1.89 3.14
C LEU A 311 29.97 -2.31 3.24
N ASP A 312 29.64 -3.04 4.31
CA ASP A 312 28.28 -3.16 4.82
C ASP A 312 27.90 -1.79 5.41
N SER A 313 27.48 -0.86 4.55
CA SER A 313 26.83 0.39 4.97
C SER A 313 26.25 1.12 3.76
N PHE A 314 25.47 0.41 2.92
CA PHE A 314 24.49 1.08 2.08
C PHE A 314 23.12 0.44 2.28
N ASP A 315 22.45 1.03 3.27
CA ASP A 315 21.01 1.06 3.55
C ASP A 315 20.17 -0.01 2.84
N GLN A 316 19.67 -0.95 3.65
CA GLN A 316 18.59 -1.91 3.36
C GLN A 316 17.26 -1.21 3.01
N THR A 317 17.31 -0.21 2.13
CA THR A 317 16.18 0.51 1.59
C THR A 317 15.39 -0.46 0.74
N GLU A 318 14.36 -0.98 1.40
CA GLU A 318 13.39 -1.93 0.92
C GLU A 318 13.20 -1.90 -0.59
N ASP A 319 13.55 -3.01 -1.23
CA ASP A 319 13.34 -3.23 -2.64
C ASP A 319 11.84 -3.07 -2.99
N GLY A 320 11.48 -1.95 -3.62
CA GLY A 320 10.10 -1.65 -4.01
C GLY A 320 9.47 -2.77 -4.85
N PHE A 321 10.27 -3.53 -5.61
CA PHE A 321 9.75 -4.66 -6.36
C PHE A 321 9.42 -5.87 -5.48
N LEU A 322 10.15 -6.09 -4.40
CA LEU A 322 9.83 -7.13 -3.41
C LEU A 322 8.43 -6.91 -2.82
N HIS A 323 8.05 -5.66 -2.57
CA HIS A 323 6.70 -5.35 -2.13
C HIS A 323 5.65 -5.66 -3.20
N ILE A 324 5.93 -5.44 -4.49
CA ILE A 324 5.03 -5.87 -5.59
C ILE A 324 4.90 -7.40 -5.64
N GLU A 325 6.00 -8.15 -5.47
CA GLU A 325 5.97 -9.62 -5.39
C GLU A 325 5.18 -10.13 -4.18
N ARG A 326 5.24 -9.39 -3.05
CA ARG A 326 4.41 -9.67 -1.86
C ARG A 326 2.94 -9.42 -2.17
N ILE A 327 2.58 -8.26 -2.73
CA ILE A 327 1.20 -7.94 -3.13
C ILE A 327 0.65 -9.03 -4.06
N TRP A 328 1.43 -9.50 -5.05
CA TRP A 328 1.05 -10.60 -5.92
C TRP A 328 0.64 -11.87 -5.15
N ALA A 329 1.47 -12.29 -4.20
CA ALA A 329 1.21 -13.47 -3.38
C ALA A 329 -0.02 -13.28 -2.48
N GLU A 330 -0.17 -12.11 -1.87
CA GLU A 330 -1.29 -11.81 -0.99
C GLU A 330 -2.62 -11.68 -1.75
N LEU A 331 -2.64 -11.09 -2.95
CA LEU A 331 -3.83 -11.05 -3.80
C LEU A 331 -4.26 -12.45 -4.22
N ALA A 332 -3.31 -13.31 -4.63
CA ALA A 332 -3.60 -14.70 -4.96
C ALA A 332 -4.12 -15.47 -3.74
N THR A 333 -3.56 -15.20 -2.56
CA THR A 333 -4.01 -15.81 -1.29
C THR A 333 -5.39 -15.34 -0.88
N ALA A 334 -5.71 -14.05 -1.02
CA ALA A 334 -7.04 -13.51 -0.78
C ALA A 334 -8.09 -14.18 -1.68
N ILE A 335 -7.78 -14.36 -2.97
CA ILE A 335 -8.70 -15.05 -3.89
C ILE A 335 -8.90 -16.53 -3.47
N ARG A 336 -7.83 -17.25 -3.10
CA ARG A 336 -7.96 -18.63 -2.61
C ARG A 336 -8.82 -18.71 -1.35
N ARG A 337 -8.53 -17.86 -0.37
CA ARG A 337 -9.19 -17.89 0.93
C ARG A 337 -10.68 -17.56 0.82
N ASP A 338 -11.02 -16.52 0.05
CA ASP A 338 -12.38 -15.97 0.07
C ASP A 338 -13.32 -16.65 -0.94
N TYR A 339 -12.79 -17.30 -1.98
CA TYR A 339 -13.59 -17.84 -3.08
C TYR A 339 -13.40 -19.34 -3.32
N PHE A 340 -12.51 -20.01 -2.58
CA PHE A 340 -12.36 -21.46 -2.63
C PHE A 340 -12.61 -22.08 -1.27
N ASP A 341 -13.29 -23.22 -1.28
CA ASP A 341 -13.44 -24.08 -0.10
C ASP A 341 -12.09 -24.75 0.21
N ALA A 342 -11.58 -24.52 1.41
CA ALA A 342 -10.29 -25.06 1.87
C ALA A 342 -10.24 -26.59 1.90
N ALA A 343 -11.38 -27.28 2.09
CA ALA A 343 -11.45 -28.74 2.16
C ALA A 343 -11.54 -29.37 0.77
N THR A 344 -12.33 -28.78 -0.13
CA THR A 344 -12.63 -29.38 -1.45
C THR A 344 -11.83 -28.77 -2.59
N GLY A 345 -11.23 -27.59 -2.40
CA GLY A 345 -10.56 -26.81 -3.45
C GLY A 345 -11.52 -26.36 -4.56
N ARG A 346 -12.84 -26.42 -4.32
CA ARG A 346 -13.87 -25.98 -5.26
C ARG A 346 -14.21 -24.51 -5.01
N VAL A 347 -14.66 -23.85 -6.06
CA VAL A 347 -15.13 -22.45 -5.98
C VAL A 347 -16.42 -22.41 -5.15
N VAL A 348 -16.53 -21.43 -4.25
CA VAL A 348 -17.72 -21.21 -3.44
C VAL A 348 -18.91 -20.89 -4.36
N PRO A 349 -20.04 -21.61 -4.26
CA PRO A 349 -21.14 -21.52 -5.25
C PRO A 349 -21.93 -20.21 -5.15
N THR A 350 -21.87 -19.51 -4.03
CA THR A 350 -22.63 -18.28 -3.78
C THR A 350 -21.67 -17.12 -3.51
N ILE A 351 -21.55 -16.21 -4.47
CA ILE A 351 -20.74 -14.99 -4.36
C ILE A 351 -21.69 -13.79 -4.37
N HIS A 352 -21.65 -12.99 -3.30
CA HIS A 352 -22.45 -11.77 -3.21
C HIS A 352 -21.86 -10.64 -4.07
N SER A 353 -22.66 -9.61 -4.38
CA SER A 353 -22.22 -8.48 -5.22
C SER A 353 -21.03 -7.71 -4.64
N THR A 354 -20.96 -7.57 -3.32
CA THR A 354 -19.82 -6.92 -2.65
C THR A 354 -18.54 -7.75 -2.75
N GLN A 355 -18.64 -9.06 -2.59
CA GLN A 355 -17.53 -9.99 -2.79
C GLN A 355 -17.08 -9.97 -4.25
N LEU A 356 -18.02 -9.97 -5.19
CA LEU A 356 -17.70 -9.85 -6.62
C LEU A 356 -16.89 -8.59 -6.94
N ALA A 357 -17.24 -7.43 -6.36
CA ALA A 357 -16.47 -6.20 -6.55
C ALA A 357 -15.03 -6.33 -6.01
N VAL A 358 -14.85 -6.95 -4.83
CA VAL A 358 -13.52 -7.21 -4.27
C VAL A 358 -12.73 -8.19 -5.15
N LEU A 359 -13.37 -9.23 -5.67
CA LEU A 359 -12.78 -10.18 -6.58
C LEU A 359 -12.32 -9.53 -7.88
N GLU A 360 -13.13 -8.63 -8.45
CA GLU A 360 -12.78 -7.87 -9.64
C GLU A 360 -11.55 -7.00 -9.40
N MET A 361 -11.50 -6.28 -8.27
CA MET A 361 -10.34 -5.48 -7.88
C MET A 361 -9.09 -6.35 -7.68
N ALA A 362 -9.22 -7.50 -7.02
CA ALA A 362 -8.10 -8.42 -6.82
C ALA A 362 -7.58 -8.99 -8.16
N MET A 363 -8.49 -9.39 -9.06
CA MET A 363 -8.14 -9.90 -10.38
C MET A 363 -7.48 -8.81 -11.24
N MET A 364 -7.98 -7.57 -11.19
CA MET A 364 -7.38 -6.42 -11.85
C MET A 364 -5.99 -6.11 -11.29
N GLY A 365 -5.83 -6.19 -9.98
CA GLY A 365 -4.55 -6.03 -9.29
C GLY A 365 -3.51 -7.06 -9.74
N LEU A 366 -3.89 -8.34 -9.83
CA LEU A 366 -3.02 -9.40 -10.35
C LEU A 366 -2.67 -9.15 -11.82
N TYR A 367 -3.66 -8.85 -12.66
CA TYR A 367 -3.44 -8.54 -14.08
C TYR A 367 -2.43 -7.41 -14.25
N ASN A 368 -2.59 -6.31 -13.51
CA ASN A 368 -1.70 -5.17 -13.60
C ASN A 368 -0.26 -5.53 -13.18
N ILE A 369 -0.06 -6.37 -12.14
CA ILE A 369 1.28 -6.87 -11.78
C ILE A 369 1.90 -7.70 -12.91
N ALA A 370 1.11 -8.57 -13.55
CA ALA A 370 1.57 -9.38 -14.67
C ALA A 370 1.95 -8.51 -15.88
N VAL A 371 1.27 -7.39 -16.10
CA VAL A 371 1.59 -6.39 -17.13
C VAL A 371 2.85 -5.60 -16.79
N LEU A 372 3.02 -5.18 -15.53
CA LEU A 372 4.24 -4.50 -15.05
C LEU A 372 5.48 -5.37 -15.22
N SER A 373 5.32 -6.69 -15.13
CA SER A 373 6.39 -7.67 -15.26
C SER A 373 6.70 -7.95 -16.73
N ARG A 374 7.30 -7.00 -17.47
CA ARG A 374 7.56 -7.18 -18.92
C ARG A 374 8.53 -8.32 -19.21
N ASP A 375 9.50 -8.54 -18.33
CA ASP A 375 10.54 -9.52 -18.54
C ASP A 375 10.16 -10.92 -18.08
N GLU A 376 10.53 -11.91 -18.88
CA GLU A 376 10.31 -13.33 -18.61
C GLU A 376 10.90 -13.79 -17.27
N ARG A 377 12.03 -13.21 -16.85
CA ARG A 377 12.64 -13.53 -15.54
C ARG A 377 11.73 -13.12 -14.39
N THR A 378 11.19 -11.90 -14.45
CA THR A 378 10.27 -11.35 -13.44
C THR A 378 8.95 -12.12 -13.43
N LYS A 379 8.36 -12.39 -14.59
CA LYS A 379 7.17 -13.26 -14.69
C LYS A 379 7.42 -14.64 -14.09
N ALA A 380 8.55 -15.25 -14.40
CA ALA A 380 8.93 -16.53 -13.83
C ALA A 380 9.12 -16.46 -12.30
N ARG A 381 9.54 -15.32 -11.72
CA ARG A 381 9.59 -15.14 -10.26
C ARG A 381 8.19 -15.12 -9.66
N LEU A 382 7.27 -14.32 -10.22
CA LEU A 382 5.87 -14.24 -9.78
C LEU A 382 5.18 -15.61 -9.84
N VAL A 383 5.39 -16.33 -10.93
CA VAL A 383 4.87 -17.69 -11.13
C VAL A 383 5.47 -18.67 -10.13
N ARG A 384 6.78 -18.60 -9.88
CA ARG A 384 7.43 -19.47 -8.90
C ARG A 384 6.92 -19.19 -7.48
N ARG A 385 6.61 -17.93 -7.18
CA ARG A 385 6.04 -17.50 -5.90
C ARG A 385 4.63 -18.07 -5.71
N GLU A 386 3.80 -18.04 -6.76
CA GLU A 386 2.44 -18.56 -6.74
C GLU A 386 2.14 -19.47 -7.94
N ARG A 387 2.61 -20.73 -7.88
CA ARG A 387 2.50 -21.70 -8.98
C ARG A 387 1.06 -22.03 -9.38
N GLY A 388 0.13 -21.91 -8.43
CA GLY A 388 -1.28 -22.25 -8.63
C GLY A 388 -2.14 -21.12 -9.20
N VAL A 389 -1.60 -19.91 -9.36
CA VAL A 389 -2.41 -18.72 -9.67
C VAL A 389 -3.17 -18.83 -10.99
N ALA A 390 -2.54 -19.33 -12.07
CA ALA A 390 -3.22 -19.47 -13.35
C ALA A 390 -4.33 -20.50 -13.31
N MET A 391 -4.06 -21.68 -12.73
CA MET A 391 -5.08 -22.73 -12.59
C MET A 391 -6.23 -22.29 -11.68
N MET A 392 -5.93 -21.56 -10.59
CA MET A 392 -6.92 -20.96 -9.71
C MET A 392 -7.82 -20.00 -10.49
N VAL A 393 -7.23 -19.06 -11.24
CA VAL A 393 -7.97 -18.08 -12.04
C VAL A 393 -8.83 -18.78 -13.09
N LEU A 394 -8.31 -19.80 -13.77
CA LEU A 394 -9.05 -20.57 -14.77
C LEU A 394 -10.25 -21.32 -14.17
N ARG A 395 -10.06 -22.00 -13.03
CA ARG A 395 -11.15 -22.68 -12.31
C ARG A 395 -12.24 -21.70 -11.90
N LEU A 396 -11.84 -20.54 -11.39
CA LEU A 396 -12.75 -19.48 -11.02
C LEU A 396 -13.54 -18.98 -12.25
N CYS A 397 -12.86 -18.70 -13.37
CA CYS A 397 -13.52 -18.25 -14.59
C CYS A 397 -14.54 -19.27 -15.11
N VAL A 398 -14.19 -20.57 -15.15
CA VAL A 398 -15.11 -21.62 -15.61
C VAL A 398 -16.34 -21.71 -14.69
N MET A 399 -16.13 -21.79 -13.38
CA MET A 399 -17.21 -21.88 -12.40
C MET A 399 -18.13 -20.66 -12.41
N LEU A 400 -17.56 -19.45 -12.48
CA LEU A 400 -18.33 -18.22 -12.57
C LEU A 400 -19.16 -18.17 -13.86
N ALA A 401 -18.58 -18.64 -14.96
CA ALA A 401 -19.25 -18.65 -16.24
C ALA A 401 -20.40 -19.69 -16.29
N GLU A 402 -20.35 -20.77 -15.50
CA GLU A 402 -21.48 -21.68 -15.31
C GLU A 402 -22.70 -21.02 -14.66
N THR A 403 -22.51 -19.97 -13.85
CA THR A 403 -23.62 -19.31 -13.15
C THR A 403 -24.52 -18.48 -14.08
N GLY A 404 -24.04 -18.15 -15.29
CA GLY A 404 -24.78 -17.34 -16.28
C GLY A 404 -25.05 -15.90 -15.85
N ASN A 405 -24.41 -15.40 -14.79
CA ASN A 405 -24.60 -14.03 -14.32
C ASN A 405 -23.60 -13.08 -15.02
N ASN A 406 -24.15 -12.11 -15.75
CA ASN A 406 -23.40 -11.10 -16.50
C ASN A 406 -22.40 -10.29 -15.66
N GLY A 407 -22.64 -10.17 -14.34
CA GLY A 407 -21.71 -9.49 -13.43
C GLY A 407 -20.32 -10.15 -13.38
N PHE A 408 -20.22 -11.43 -13.70
CA PHE A 408 -18.94 -12.16 -13.69
C PHE A 408 -18.15 -12.05 -15.00
N SER A 409 -18.76 -11.53 -16.07
CA SER A 409 -18.12 -11.43 -17.40
C SER A 409 -16.81 -10.65 -17.37
N MET A 410 -16.78 -9.55 -16.61
CA MET A 410 -15.59 -8.71 -16.44
C MET A 410 -14.47 -9.44 -15.71
N VAL A 411 -14.79 -10.13 -14.62
CA VAL A 411 -13.81 -10.95 -13.87
C VAL A 411 -13.25 -12.06 -14.75
N CYS A 412 -14.12 -12.75 -15.51
CA CYS A 412 -13.69 -13.81 -16.43
C CYS A 412 -12.77 -13.27 -17.52
N ARG A 413 -13.13 -12.16 -18.18
CA ARG A 413 -12.29 -11.55 -19.22
C ARG A 413 -10.93 -11.14 -18.65
N ARG A 414 -10.89 -10.48 -17.49
CA ARG A 414 -9.63 -10.10 -16.83
C ARG A 414 -8.81 -11.31 -16.39
N GLY A 415 -9.46 -12.36 -15.90
CA GLY A 415 -8.79 -13.61 -15.55
C GLY A 415 -8.16 -14.30 -16.76
N VAL A 416 -8.86 -14.36 -17.88
CA VAL A 416 -8.33 -14.88 -19.15
C VAL A 416 -7.16 -14.04 -19.65
N GLU A 417 -7.28 -12.71 -19.62
CA GLU A 417 -6.19 -11.79 -19.99
C GLU A 417 -4.96 -11.96 -19.09
N LEU A 418 -5.14 -12.13 -17.78
CA LEU A 418 -4.07 -12.42 -16.83
C LEU A 418 -3.35 -13.72 -17.18
N VAL A 419 -4.08 -14.82 -17.38
CA VAL A 419 -3.45 -16.11 -17.72
C VAL A 419 -2.76 -16.03 -19.08
N ARG A 420 -3.36 -15.35 -20.06
CA ARG A 420 -2.72 -15.08 -21.35
C ARG A 420 -1.44 -14.26 -21.19
N ALA A 421 -1.43 -13.23 -20.34
CA ALA A 421 -0.24 -12.41 -20.09
C ALA A 421 0.91 -13.21 -19.45
N LEU A 422 0.57 -14.20 -18.61
CA LEU A 422 1.52 -15.11 -17.98
C LEU A 422 2.05 -16.18 -18.95
N VAL A 423 1.21 -16.75 -19.81
CA VAL A 423 1.58 -17.85 -20.71
C VAL A 423 2.21 -17.35 -22.02
N ALA A 424 1.69 -16.27 -22.61
CA ALA A 424 2.05 -15.83 -23.95
C ALA A 424 3.10 -14.69 -23.99
N GLY A 425 3.61 -14.26 -22.83
CA GLY A 425 4.76 -13.35 -22.77
C GLY A 425 4.48 -11.86 -22.99
N GLY A 426 3.28 -11.41 -23.36
CA GLY A 426 2.96 -9.96 -23.33
C GLY A 426 1.85 -9.49 -24.29
N ASP A 427 1.21 -8.41 -23.84
CA ASP A 427 0.00 -7.72 -24.30
C ASP A 427 -1.04 -8.55 -25.06
N GLY A 428 -2.11 -8.90 -24.35
CA GLY A 428 -3.31 -9.55 -24.87
C GLY A 428 -4.10 -8.72 -25.89
N GLY A 429 -3.48 -7.74 -26.55
CA GLY A 429 -3.99 -7.21 -27.80
C GLY A 429 -4.12 -8.39 -28.75
N LYS A 430 -5.36 -8.76 -29.08
CA LYS A 430 -5.67 -9.70 -30.16
C LYS A 430 -4.70 -9.39 -31.30
N ARG A 431 -3.69 -10.24 -31.52
CA ARG A 431 -3.00 -10.25 -32.80
C ARG A 431 -4.11 -10.49 -33.79
N ARG A 432 -4.53 -9.44 -34.51
CA ARG A 432 -5.53 -9.59 -35.56
C ARG A 432 -4.99 -10.69 -36.46
N SER A 433 -5.84 -11.65 -36.78
CA SER A 433 -5.56 -12.78 -37.65
C SER A 433 -4.90 -12.40 -38.99
N THR A 434 -4.89 -11.12 -39.36
CA THR A 434 -4.21 -10.58 -40.54
C THR A 434 -2.69 -10.65 -40.48
N ASP A 435 -2.06 -10.70 -39.29
CA ASP A 435 -0.59 -10.75 -39.21
C ASP A 435 -0.04 -12.19 -39.29
N MET A 436 -0.91 -13.20 -39.35
CA MET A 436 -0.48 -14.60 -39.53
C MET A 436 -0.30 -15.00 -41.00
N GLU A 437 -0.89 -14.29 -41.95
CA GLU A 437 -0.72 -14.58 -43.38
C GLU A 437 0.53 -13.92 -44.00
N GLU A 438 1.04 -12.81 -43.43
CA GLU A 438 2.28 -12.18 -43.95
C GLU A 438 3.59 -12.84 -43.47
N VAL A 439 3.52 -13.77 -42.50
CA VAL A 439 4.74 -14.45 -41.98
C VAL A 439 5.03 -15.77 -42.72
N ALA A 440 4.19 -16.19 -43.67
CA ALA A 440 4.48 -17.36 -44.51
C ALA A 440 5.64 -17.16 -45.50
N GLY A 441 6.19 -15.93 -45.63
CA GLY A 441 7.27 -15.60 -46.57
C GLY A 441 8.65 -15.31 -45.97
N ALA A 442 8.80 -15.23 -44.65
CA ALA A 442 10.07 -14.83 -44.02
C ALA A 442 10.66 -15.96 -43.17
N GLY A 443 11.82 -16.47 -43.61
CA GLY A 443 12.51 -17.62 -43.04
C GLY A 443 12.69 -17.58 -41.52
N LEU A 444 12.34 -18.71 -40.90
CA LEU A 444 12.89 -19.33 -39.69
C LEU A 444 13.84 -18.46 -38.84
N ARG A 445 13.32 -17.40 -38.24
CA ARG A 445 13.76 -16.96 -36.91
C ARG A 445 12.79 -17.55 -35.91
N ARG A 446 13.08 -18.77 -35.45
CA ARG A 446 12.53 -19.30 -34.19
C ARG A 446 12.86 -18.28 -33.10
N LYS A 447 11.93 -17.36 -32.80
CA LYS A 447 11.96 -16.60 -31.55
C LYS A 447 12.02 -17.65 -30.46
N SER A 448 13.08 -17.65 -29.67
CA SER A 448 13.18 -18.52 -28.50
C SER A 448 11.97 -18.24 -27.63
N ARG A 449 10.98 -19.15 -27.64
CA ARG A 449 9.97 -19.19 -26.58
C ARG A 449 10.77 -19.32 -25.29
N GLY A 450 10.75 -18.26 -24.48
CA GLY A 450 11.57 -18.17 -23.29
C GLY A 450 11.21 -19.26 -22.30
N ARG A 451 12.18 -19.71 -21.49
CA ARG A 451 11.95 -20.73 -20.45
C ARG A 451 10.78 -20.39 -19.50
N GLY A 452 10.43 -19.11 -19.32
CA GLY A 452 9.33 -18.67 -18.44
C GLY A 452 7.94 -19.10 -18.91
N THR A 453 7.62 -18.94 -20.19
CA THR A 453 6.34 -19.39 -20.77
C THR A 453 6.17 -20.90 -20.70
N ALA A 454 7.26 -21.66 -20.87
CA ALA A 454 7.27 -23.12 -20.75
C ALA A 454 7.04 -23.59 -19.31
N VAL A 455 7.59 -22.87 -18.31
CA VAL A 455 7.33 -23.17 -16.89
C VAL A 455 5.86 -22.98 -16.55
N MET A 456 5.18 -21.98 -17.13
CA MET A 456 3.74 -21.80 -16.91
C MET A 456 2.86 -22.78 -17.65
N ALA A 457 3.18 -23.10 -18.91
CA ALA A 457 2.41 -24.09 -19.67
C ALA A 457 2.35 -25.42 -18.91
N GLY A 458 3.50 -25.93 -18.45
CA GLY A 458 3.54 -27.19 -17.68
C GLY A 458 2.92 -27.15 -16.28
N LEU A 459 2.46 -25.99 -15.78
CA LEU A 459 1.72 -25.89 -14.52
C LEU A 459 0.19 -25.94 -14.72
N ILE A 460 -0.29 -25.77 -15.95
CA ILE A 460 -1.72 -25.78 -16.27
C ILE A 460 -2.11 -27.20 -16.71
N ASN A 461 -3.02 -27.85 -15.98
CA ASN A 461 -3.56 -29.13 -16.40
C ASN A 461 -4.62 -28.95 -17.50
N VAL A 462 -4.16 -28.94 -18.76
CA VAL A 462 -4.98 -28.73 -19.97
C VAL A 462 -6.12 -29.75 -20.06
N ALA A 463 -5.88 -31.02 -19.71
CA ALA A 463 -6.89 -32.08 -19.75
C ALA A 463 -8.04 -31.81 -18.78
N SER A 464 -7.72 -31.49 -17.52
CA SER A 464 -8.73 -31.14 -16.51
C SER A 464 -9.52 -29.89 -16.89
N LEU A 465 -8.86 -28.88 -17.45
CA LEU A 465 -9.51 -27.65 -17.89
C LEU A 465 -10.45 -27.88 -19.08
N SER A 466 -10.01 -28.68 -20.05
CA SER A 466 -10.81 -29.06 -21.22
C SER A 466 -12.08 -29.81 -20.80
N GLU A 467 -11.97 -30.72 -19.84
CA GLU A 467 -13.13 -31.43 -19.30
C GLU A 467 -14.11 -30.47 -18.62
N MET A 468 -13.64 -29.56 -17.76
CA MET A 468 -14.49 -28.56 -17.10
C MET A 468 -15.18 -27.65 -18.12
N LEU A 469 -14.48 -27.22 -19.17
CA LEU A 469 -15.06 -26.39 -20.25
C LEU A 469 -16.11 -27.15 -21.05
N MET A 470 -15.87 -28.41 -21.40
CA MET A 470 -16.86 -29.25 -22.08
C MET A 470 -18.12 -29.40 -21.22
N GLN A 471 -17.96 -29.64 -19.92
CA GLN A 471 -19.09 -29.71 -18.98
C GLN A 471 -19.86 -28.38 -18.91
N ALA A 472 -19.17 -27.25 -18.85
CA ALA A 472 -19.80 -25.93 -18.86
C ALA A 472 -20.56 -25.64 -20.17
N MET A 473 -19.97 -26.00 -21.33
CA MET A 473 -20.61 -25.87 -22.65
C MET A 473 -21.91 -26.68 -22.73
N LEU A 474 -21.92 -27.90 -22.21
CA LEU A 474 -23.10 -28.77 -22.22
C LEU A 474 -24.28 -28.20 -21.41
N ARG A 475 -24.02 -27.38 -20.39
CA ARG A 475 -25.07 -26.77 -19.56
C ARG A 475 -25.75 -25.57 -20.24
N GLY A 476 -25.14 -24.97 -21.27
CA GLY A 476 -25.76 -23.94 -22.12
C GLY A 476 -26.05 -22.59 -21.44
N MET A 477 -25.57 -22.35 -20.23
CA MET A 477 -25.82 -21.12 -19.45
C MET A 477 -24.79 -20.01 -19.68
N MET A 478 -23.74 -20.30 -20.46
CA MET A 478 -22.54 -19.46 -20.54
C MET A 478 -22.54 -18.55 -21.76
N GLU A 479 -22.02 -17.33 -21.60
CA GLU A 479 -21.83 -16.40 -22.71
C GLU A 479 -20.83 -16.97 -23.72
N ARG A 480 -21.22 -16.96 -25.01
CA ARG A 480 -20.43 -17.58 -26.09
C ARG A 480 -19.04 -16.97 -26.24
N ASP A 481 -18.92 -15.67 -26.02
CA ASP A 481 -17.66 -14.94 -26.17
C ASP A 481 -16.63 -15.39 -25.12
N ILE A 482 -17.06 -15.57 -23.86
CA ILE A 482 -16.19 -16.05 -22.77
C ILE A 482 -15.76 -17.50 -23.01
N LEU A 483 -16.68 -18.34 -23.49
CA LEU A 483 -16.38 -19.72 -23.87
C LEU A 483 -15.30 -19.78 -24.95
N GLN A 484 -15.46 -18.95 -25.99
CA GLN A 484 -14.49 -18.87 -27.07
C GLN A 484 -13.13 -18.38 -26.55
N GLU A 485 -13.11 -17.33 -25.72
CA GLU A 485 -11.86 -16.79 -25.16
C GLU A 485 -11.13 -17.81 -24.26
N LEU A 486 -11.86 -18.60 -23.47
CA LEU A 486 -11.31 -19.67 -22.64
C LEU A 486 -10.81 -20.84 -23.50
N TRP A 487 -11.57 -21.25 -24.51
CA TRP A 487 -11.17 -22.31 -25.43
C TRP A 487 -9.91 -21.93 -26.23
N ASP A 488 -9.87 -20.71 -26.77
CA ASP A 488 -8.69 -20.17 -27.45
C ASP A 488 -7.48 -20.19 -26.52
N LEU A 489 -7.66 -19.82 -25.25
CA LEU A 489 -6.57 -19.87 -24.26
C LEU A 489 -6.08 -21.31 -24.02
N VAL A 490 -6.99 -22.28 -23.90
CA VAL A 490 -6.62 -23.71 -23.78
C VAL A 490 -5.79 -24.16 -24.98
N THR A 491 -6.19 -23.82 -26.20
CA THR A 491 -5.42 -24.18 -27.40
C THR A 491 -4.03 -23.53 -27.43
N VAL A 492 -3.89 -22.31 -26.92
CA VAL A 492 -2.61 -21.62 -26.83
C VAL A 492 -1.69 -22.28 -25.78
N VAL A 493 -2.25 -22.73 -24.66
CA VAL A 493 -1.51 -23.46 -23.62
C VAL A 493 -1.08 -24.84 -24.14
N ASP A 494 -1.98 -25.58 -24.77
CA ASP A 494 -1.71 -26.90 -25.36
C ASP A 494 -0.63 -26.82 -26.45
N ALA A 495 -0.65 -25.77 -27.28
CA ALA A 495 0.38 -25.53 -28.28
C ALA A 495 1.72 -25.01 -27.70
N ALA A 496 1.78 -24.70 -26.39
CA ALA A 496 2.97 -24.24 -25.69
C ALA A 496 3.67 -25.36 -24.89
N GLU A 497 2.94 -26.41 -24.52
CA GLU A 497 3.49 -27.71 -24.09
C GLU A 497 4.18 -28.44 -25.26
#